data_AF-A0A178ZWG2-F1
#
_entry.id   AF-A0A178ZWG2-F1
#
_cell.length_a   1.000
_cell.length_b   1.000
_cell.length_c   1.000
_cell.angle_alpha   90.00
_cell.angle_beta   90.00
_cell.angle_gamma   90.00
#
_symmetry.space_group_name_H-M   'P 1'
#
loop_
_entity.id
_entity.type
_entity.pdbx_description
1 polymer ?
#
loop_
_entity_poly.entity_id
_entity_poly.type
_entity_poly.pdbx_seq_one_letter_code
_entity_poly.pdbx_strand_id
1 'polypeptide(L)'
;MASTLFTVGPYMDMLLDGMLMPSEELADGTLVWENPSEDGKIPLMALHDVGVFVKWIFDHPERSTGVNLEMATDQVSWSDITATFERVTGRKGIHRKLSFEEWGPKKEPYPNAPANWANTDGTPATMTWLQNFTAWWKFWGGGLGATRDMKLMDEIYPGRIKTLEEWMRKVNYQGAG
;
A
#
# COMPACT_ATOMS: atom_id res chain seq x y z
N MET A 1 -19.55 1.71 25.87
CA MET A 1 -18.80 0.67 25.13
C MET A 1 -17.43 1.24 24.85
N ALA A 2 -16.35 0.53 25.18
CA ALA A 2 -14.99 0.96 24.83
C ALA A 2 -14.67 0.46 23.42
N SER A 3 -14.09 1.32 22.57
CA SER A 3 -13.73 0.98 21.21
C SER A 3 -12.46 1.71 20.79
N THR A 4 -11.70 1.08 19.89
CA THR A 4 -10.51 1.63 19.23
C THR A 4 -10.67 1.36 17.74
N LEU A 5 -10.34 2.35 16.91
CA LEU A 5 -10.27 2.16 15.47
C LEU A 5 -8.83 1.82 15.10
N PHE A 6 -8.63 0.71 14.39
CA PHE A 6 -7.34 0.35 13.83
C PHE A 6 -7.37 0.61 12.32
N THR A 7 -6.62 1.61 11.87
CA THR A 7 -6.63 2.06 10.48
C THR A 7 -5.27 1.80 9.86
N VAL A 8 -5.24 1.12 8.72
CA VAL A 8 -4.02 0.90 7.92
C VAL A 8 -4.20 1.49 6.54
N GLY A 9 -3.10 1.98 5.96
CA GLY A 9 -3.04 2.31 4.54
C GLY A 9 -2.92 1.06 3.66
N PRO A 10 -2.57 1.23 2.38
CA PRO A 10 -2.20 0.12 1.51
C PRO A 10 -1.09 -0.72 2.13
N TYR A 11 -1.12 -2.03 1.90
CA TYR A 11 -0.10 -2.90 2.46
C TYR A 11 1.19 -2.77 1.68
N MET A 12 2.32 -2.70 2.37
CA MET A 12 3.63 -2.74 1.73
C MET A 12 3.81 -4.05 0.96
N ASP A 13 3.23 -5.13 1.48
CA ASP A 13 3.17 -6.45 0.86
C ASP A 13 2.44 -6.48 -0.49
N MET A 14 1.68 -5.44 -0.85
CA MET A 14 1.12 -5.32 -2.21
C MET A 14 2.18 -5.13 -3.30
N LEU A 15 3.44 -4.86 -2.92
CA LEU A 15 4.60 -4.88 -3.81
C LEU A 15 5.01 -6.30 -4.21
N LEU A 16 4.68 -7.32 -3.38
CA LEU A 16 4.89 -8.74 -3.68
C LEU A 16 3.76 -9.32 -4.51
N ASP A 17 2.52 -8.96 -4.18
CA ASP A 17 1.31 -9.42 -4.87
C ASP A 17 0.19 -8.39 -4.71
N GLY A 18 -0.37 -7.93 -5.83
CA GLY A 18 -1.49 -6.98 -5.85
C GLY A 18 -1.22 -5.71 -6.65
N MET A 19 -1.87 -4.61 -6.25
CA MET A 19 -1.96 -3.39 -7.05
C MET A 19 -0.65 -2.58 -7.16
N LEU A 20 0.39 -2.92 -6.39
CA LEU A 20 1.66 -2.20 -6.37
C LEU A 20 2.79 -2.98 -7.07
N MET A 21 2.51 -4.13 -7.67
CA MET A 21 3.50 -4.88 -8.43
C MET A 21 4.01 -4.11 -9.67
N PRO A 22 5.24 -4.38 -10.11
CA PRO A 22 5.68 -3.92 -11.42
C PRO A 22 4.79 -4.53 -12.51
N SER A 23 4.57 -3.78 -13.58
CA SER A 23 3.72 -4.18 -14.70
C SER A 23 4.48 -4.97 -15.76
N GLU A 24 5.78 -4.73 -15.91
CA GLU A 24 6.62 -5.41 -16.89
C GLU A 24 8.11 -5.36 -16.49
N GLU A 25 8.88 -6.26 -17.11
CA GLU A 25 10.35 -6.23 -17.12
C GLU A 25 10.82 -5.98 -18.56
N LEU A 26 11.67 -4.97 -18.75
CA LEU A 26 12.24 -4.64 -20.06
C LEU A 26 13.35 -5.63 -20.45
N ALA A 27 13.74 -5.62 -21.73
CA ALA A 27 14.78 -6.51 -22.25
C ALA A 27 16.16 -6.34 -21.58
N ASP A 28 16.42 -5.19 -20.95
CA ASP A 28 17.66 -4.92 -20.19
C ASP A 28 17.56 -5.29 -18.69
N GLY A 29 16.45 -5.89 -18.27
CA GLY A 29 16.18 -6.31 -16.89
C GLY A 29 15.61 -5.21 -15.99
N THR A 30 15.31 -4.02 -16.53
CA THR A 30 14.66 -2.93 -15.80
C THR A 30 13.21 -3.27 -15.47
N LEU A 31 12.83 -3.15 -14.19
CA LEU A 31 11.43 -3.28 -13.79
C LEU A 31 10.67 -1.96 -13.92
N VAL A 32 9.44 -2.04 -14.43
CA VAL A 32 8.59 -0.88 -14.68
C VAL A 32 7.33 -0.96 -13.84
N TRP A 33 7.15 0.00 -12.93
CA TRP A 33 5.89 0.23 -12.26
C TRP A 33 5.04 1.19 -13.09
N GLU A 34 3.89 0.72 -13.58
CA GLU A 34 2.94 1.56 -14.31
C GLU A 34 1.63 1.72 -13.53
N ASN A 35 1.33 2.94 -13.09
CA ASN A 35 0.09 3.26 -12.39
C ASN A 35 -0.22 4.76 -12.49
N PRO A 36 -1.45 5.21 -12.15
CA PRO A 36 -1.86 6.60 -12.30
C PRO A 36 -1.58 7.43 -11.05
N SER A 37 -0.75 6.93 -10.14
CA SER A 37 -0.39 7.65 -8.92
C SER A 37 0.20 9.01 -9.26
N GLU A 38 -0.15 10.00 -8.44
CA GLU A 38 0.54 11.27 -8.39
C GLU A 38 1.83 11.14 -7.56
N ASP A 39 2.50 12.26 -7.32
CA ASP A 39 3.81 12.32 -6.65
C ASP A 39 3.70 12.29 -5.12
N GLY A 40 2.50 12.02 -4.59
CA GLY A 40 2.24 11.93 -3.16
C GLY A 40 2.89 10.71 -2.52
N LYS A 41 3.12 10.80 -1.21
CA LYS A 41 3.61 9.69 -0.40
C LYS A 41 2.46 8.80 0.04
N ILE A 42 2.63 7.49 -0.06
CA ILE A 42 1.66 6.49 0.37
C ILE A 42 2.12 5.91 1.72
N PRO A 43 1.28 5.91 2.78
CA PRO A 43 1.60 5.31 4.06
C PRO A 43 1.46 3.78 3.99
N LEU A 44 2.50 3.10 3.53
CA LEU A 44 2.51 1.66 3.37
C LEU A 44 2.71 0.96 4.71
N MET A 45 1.89 -0.07 5.00
CA MET A 45 1.98 -0.88 6.21
C MET A 45 2.46 -2.30 5.89
N ALA A 46 3.57 -2.74 6.50
CA ALA A 46 4.00 -4.13 6.43
C ALA A 46 3.07 -5.01 7.27
N LEU A 47 2.50 -6.06 6.67
CA LEU A 47 1.57 -6.96 7.35
C LEU A 47 2.20 -7.68 8.54
N HIS A 48 3.52 -7.92 8.48
CA HIS A 48 4.30 -8.56 9.53
C HIS A 48 4.07 -7.95 10.93
N ASP A 49 3.94 -6.63 11.03
CA ASP A 49 3.85 -5.94 12.32
C ASP A 49 2.40 -5.70 12.79
N VAL A 50 1.40 -5.91 11.93
CA VAL A 50 -0.02 -5.63 12.23
C VAL A 50 -0.48 -6.31 13.52
N GLY A 51 -0.13 -7.59 13.70
CA GLY A 51 -0.52 -8.35 14.88
C GLY A 51 0.00 -7.76 16.20
N VAL A 52 1.19 -7.14 16.19
CA VAL A 52 1.80 -6.54 17.39
C VAL A 52 1.00 -5.30 17.83
N PHE A 53 0.63 -4.44 16.89
CA PHE A 53 -0.16 -3.24 17.19
C PHE A 53 -1.59 -3.57 17.61
N VAL A 54 -2.22 -4.57 16.97
CA VAL A 54 -3.54 -5.05 17.40
C VAL A 54 -3.48 -5.62 18.81
N LYS A 55 -2.45 -6.41 19.14
CA LYS A 55 -2.26 -6.90 20.51
C LYS A 55 -2.08 -5.74 21.50
N TRP A 56 -1.30 -4.72 21.15
CA TRP A 56 -1.09 -3.54 22.00
C TRP A 56 -2.39 -2.84 22.38
N ILE A 57 -3.35 -2.73 21.44
CA ILE A 57 -4.67 -2.15 21.70
C ILE A 57 -5.38 -2.89 22.85
N PHE A 58 -5.36 -4.22 22.83
CA PHE A 58 -5.99 -5.05 23.85
C PHE A 58 -5.24 -5.07 25.18
N ASP A 59 -3.91 -4.99 25.14
CA ASP A 59 -3.08 -4.95 26.34
C ASP A 59 -3.16 -3.60 27.08
N HIS A 60 -3.50 -2.51 26.38
CA HIS A 60 -3.45 -1.13 26.90
C HIS A 60 -4.77 -0.36 26.67
N PRO A 61 -5.94 -0.86 27.14
CA PRO A 61 -7.22 -0.21 26.94
C PRO A 61 -7.27 1.22 27.51
N GLU A 62 -6.49 1.52 28.55
CA GLU A 62 -6.34 2.86 29.14
C GLU A 62 -5.68 3.87 28.20
N ARG A 63 -4.92 3.40 27.21
CA ARG A 63 -4.26 4.23 26.19
C ARG A 63 -4.95 4.16 24.83
N SER A 64 -5.62 3.05 24.51
CA SER A 64 -6.17 2.79 23.18
C SER A 64 -7.66 3.15 23.05
N THR A 65 -8.42 3.18 24.15
CA THR A 65 -9.87 3.49 24.10
C THR A 65 -10.13 4.88 23.54
N GLY A 66 -11.01 4.97 22.55
CA GLY A 66 -11.41 6.22 21.89
C GLY A 66 -10.42 6.74 20.85
N VAL A 67 -9.33 6.01 20.58
CA VAL A 67 -8.28 6.42 19.63
C VAL A 67 -8.50 5.79 18.26
N ASN A 68 -8.17 6.54 17.21
CA ASN A 68 -7.91 5.97 15.88
C ASN A 68 -6.40 5.77 15.74
N LEU A 69 -5.96 4.52 15.83
CA LEU A 69 -4.57 4.15 15.66
C LEU A 69 -4.29 3.98 14.16
N GLU A 70 -3.83 5.06 13.52
CA GLU A 70 -3.49 5.10 12.10
C GLU A 70 -2.06 4.63 11.86
N MET A 71 -1.90 3.42 11.32
CA MET A 71 -0.63 2.71 11.21
C MET A 71 0.01 2.80 9.82
N ALA A 72 1.35 2.85 9.81
CA ALA A 72 2.19 2.65 8.63
C ALA A 72 3.59 2.18 9.02
N THR A 73 4.26 1.45 8.14
CA THR A 73 5.68 1.13 8.26
C THR A 73 6.53 2.30 7.80
N ASP A 74 6.18 2.87 6.65
CA ASP A 74 6.87 3.99 6.01
C ASP A 74 5.90 4.80 5.14
N GLN A 75 6.30 6.00 4.73
CA GLN A 75 5.55 6.88 3.85
C GLN A 75 6.37 7.18 2.60
N VAL A 76 6.04 6.51 1.50
CA VAL A 76 6.90 6.43 0.31
C VAL A 76 6.19 6.87 -0.95
N SER A 77 6.89 7.63 -1.78
CA SER A 77 6.49 7.93 -3.15
C SER A 77 6.98 6.83 -4.10
N TRP A 78 6.56 6.87 -5.36
CA TRP A 78 7.07 5.92 -6.36
C TRP A 78 8.56 6.09 -6.66
N SER A 79 9.09 7.31 -6.56
CA SER A 79 10.54 7.53 -6.69
C SER A 79 11.30 6.95 -5.49
N ASP A 80 10.74 7.01 -4.28
CA ASP A 80 11.31 6.33 -3.11
C ASP A 80 11.31 4.80 -3.31
N ILE A 81 10.23 4.25 -3.89
CA ILE A 81 10.11 2.80 -4.18
C ILE A 81 11.17 2.36 -5.17
N THR A 82 11.28 3.03 -6.33
CA THR A 82 12.26 2.64 -7.34
C THR A 82 13.69 2.82 -6.85
N ALA A 83 14.03 3.95 -6.23
CA ALA A 83 15.38 4.19 -5.70
C ALA A 83 15.77 3.18 -4.62
N THR A 84 14.84 2.80 -3.74
CA THR A 84 15.09 1.79 -2.70
C THR A 84 15.24 0.41 -3.31
N PHE A 85 14.42 0.06 -4.31
CA PHE A 85 14.55 -1.19 -5.05
C PHE A 85 15.93 -1.31 -5.70
N GLU A 86 16.41 -0.27 -6.38
CA GLU A 86 17.75 -0.27 -6.99
C GLU A 86 18.85 -0.45 -5.94
N ARG A 87 18.74 0.23 -4.80
CA ARG A 87 19.72 0.12 -3.70
C ARG A 87 19.73 -1.27 -3.05
N VAL A 88 18.59 -1.92 -2.94
CA VAL A 88 18.47 -3.24 -2.29
C VAL A 88 18.90 -4.37 -3.22
N THR A 89 18.50 -4.29 -4.50
CA THR A 89 18.65 -5.41 -5.45
C THR A 89 19.79 -5.23 -6.45
N GLY A 90 20.25 -4.00 -6.67
CA GLY A 90 21.17 -3.65 -7.76
C GLY A 90 20.53 -3.65 -9.16
N ARG A 91 19.23 -3.96 -9.27
CA ARG A 91 18.48 -3.95 -10.54
C ARG A 91 17.87 -2.58 -10.75
N LYS A 92 17.74 -2.15 -12.02
CA LYS A 92 17.09 -0.88 -12.35
C LYS A 92 15.59 -0.94 -12.15
N GLY A 93 15.02 0.14 -11.65
CA GLY A 93 13.58 0.29 -11.45
C GLY A 93 13.10 1.67 -11.89
N ILE A 94 12.01 1.73 -12.66
CA ILE A 94 11.41 2.99 -13.08
C ILE A 94 9.91 3.01 -12.79
N HIS A 95 9.39 4.20 -12.53
CA HIS A 95 7.95 4.44 -12.47
C HIS A 95 7.52 5.21 -13.71
N ARG A 96 6.48 4.70 -14.39
CA ARG A 96 5.84 5.35 -15.53
C ARG A 96 4.41 5.70 -15.12
N LYS A 97 4.18 6.98 -14.85
CA LYS A 97 2.85 7.50 -14.59
C LYS A 97 1.98 7.35 -15.84
N LEU A 98 0.82 6.72 -15.68
CA LEU A 98 -0.20 6.62 -16.73
C LEU A 98 -1.37 7.55 -16.42
N SER A 99 -2.11 7.97 -17.45
CA SER A 99 -3.45 8.52 -17.23
C SER A 99 -4.41 7.42 -16.76
N PHE A 100 -5.53 7.80 -16.13
CA PHE A 100 -6.58 6.83 -15.79
C PHE A 100 -7.19 6.16 -17.04
N GLU A 101 -7.21 6.85 -18.17
CA GLU A 101 -7.70 6.32 -19.46
C GLU A 101 -6.78 5.23 -20.02
N GLU A 102 -5.46 5.36 -19.84
CA GLU A 102 -4.48 4.34 -20.25
C GLU A 102 -4.38 3.20 -19.25
N TRP A 103 -4.43 3.52 -17.95
CA TRP A 103 -4.29 2.55 -16.87
C TRP A 103 -5.50 1.64 -16.71
N GLY A 104 -6.71 2.20 -16.83
CA GLY A 104 -7.96 1.48 -16.57
C GLY A 104 -8.12 0.21 -17.41
N PRO A 105 -8.10 0.30 -18.75
CA PRO A 105 -8.23 -0.86 -19.64
C PRO A 105 -7.12 -1.91 -19.47
N LYS A 106 -5.94 -1.53 -18.96
CA LYS A 106 -4.82 -2.45 -18.71
C LYS A 106 -4.99 -3.28 -17.45
N LYS A 107 -5.71 -2.78 -16.44
CA LYS A 107 -5.77 -3.39 -15.10
C LYS A 107 -7.17 -3.85 -14.68
N GLU A 108 -8.22 -3.33 -15.29
CA GLU A 108 -9.58 -3.82 -15.01
C GLU A 108 -9.67 -5.32 -15.36
N PRO A 109 -10.20 -6.18 -14.47
CA PRO A 109 -10.27 -7.62 -14.73
C PRO A 109 -11.08 -7.99 -15.99
N TYR A 110 -12.19 -7.28 -16.21
CA TYR A 110 -13.06 -7.38 -17.38
C TYR A 110 -13.96 -6.13 -17.43
N PRO A 111 -14.52 -5.76 -18.61
CA PRO A 111 -15.26 -4.52 -18.75
C PRO A 111 -16.40 -4.36 -17.73
N ASN A 112 -16.40 -3.24 -17.01
CA ASN A 112 -17.36 -2.91 -15.95
C ASN A 112 -17.39 -3.91 -14.80
N ALA A 113 -16.25 -4.52 -14.47
CA ALA A 113 -16.14 -5.43 -13.34
C ALA A 113 -16.65 -4.73 -12.07
N PRO A 114 -17.49 -5.37 -11.24
CA PRO A 114 -17.84 -4.81 -9.94
C PRO A 114 -16.61 -4.79 -9.04
N ALA A 115 -16.45 -3.75 -8.23
CA ALA A 115 -15.36 -3.68 -7.25
C ALA A 115 -15.45 -4.80 -6.20
N ASN A 116 -16.68 -5.19 -5.83
CA ASN A 116 -16.93 -6.34 -4.97
C ASN A 116 -17.02 -7.60 -5.83
N TRP A 117 -15.92 -8.35 -5.91
CA TRP A 117 -15.87 -9.63 -6.61
C TRP A 117 -16.82 -10.69 -6.03
N ALA A 118 -17.21 -10.56 -4.76
CA ALA A 118 -18.11 -11.50 -4.08
C ALA A 118 -19.59 -11.13 -4.22
N ASN A 119 -19.93 -10.02 -4.87
CA ASN A 119 -21.32 -9.68 -5.17
C ASN A 119 -21.83 -10.52 -6.36
N THR A 120 -22.24 -11.75 -6.05
CA THR A 120 -22.78 -12.70 -7.05
C THR A 120 -24.29 -12.63 -7.19
N ASP A 121 -25.00 -11.93 -6.31
CA ASP A 121 -26.47 -11.90 -6.27
C ASP A 121 -27.09 -10.71 -7.03
N GLY A 122 -26.25 -9.85 -7.62
CA GLY A 122 -26.68 -8.72 -8.44
C GLY A 122 -27.27 -7.58 -7.61
N THR A 123 -26.98 -7.50 -6.30
CA THR A 123 -27.50 -6.43 -5.46
C THR A 123 -27.07 -5.04 -5.97
N PRO A 124 -27.98 -4.04 -6.01
CA PRO A 124 -27.74 -2.75 -6.66
C PRO A 124 -26.67 -1.83 -6.03
N ALA A 125 -26.05 -2.22 -4.92
CA ALA A 125 -25.04 -1.41 -4.23
C ALA A 125 -23.62 -1.75 -4.72
N THR A 126 -23.34 -1.50 -6.01
CA THR A 126 -22.00 -1.72 -6.57
C THR A 126 -21.46 -0.46 -7.23
N MET A 127 -20.17 -0.22 -7.04
CA MET A 127 -19.37 0.63 -7.91
C MET A 127 -18.51 -0.26 -8.80
N THR A 128 -18.13 0.21 -9.97
CA THR A 128 -17.19 -0.52 -10.82
C THR A 128 -15.81 -0.54 -10.18
N TRP A 129 -15.01 -1.53 -10.53
CA TRP A 129 -13.62 -1.67 -10.16
C TRP A 129 -12.85 -0.40 -10.53
N LEU A 130 -13.08 0.12 -11.75
CA LEU A 130 -12.48 1.36 -12.20
C LEU A 130 -12.88 2.58 -11.35
N GLN A 131 -14.16 2.72 -11.00
CA GLN A 131 -14.61 3.80 -10.13
C GLN A 131 -13.92 3.72 -8.75
N ASN A 132 -13.88 2.53 -8.15
CA ASN A 132 -13.25 2.30 -6.85
C ASN A 132 -11.76 2.64 -6.88
N PHE A 133 -10.99 2.04 -7.80
CA PHE A 133 -9.55 2.22 -7.83
C PHE A 133 -9.12 3.57 -8.38
N THR A 134 -9.95 4.24 -9.18
CA THR A 134 -9.71 5.66 -9.53
C THR A 134 -9.74 6.54 -8.28
N ALA A 135 -10.75 6.38 -7.43
CA ALA A 135 -10.83 7.11 -6.16
C ALA A 135 -9.67 6.74 -5.23
N TRP A 136 -9.33 5.44 -5.16
CA TRP A 136 -8.21 4.93 -4.38
C TRP A 136 -6.87 5.57 -4.77
N TRP A 137 -6.54 5.62 -6.06
CA TRP A 137 -5.29 6.23 -6.53
C TRP A 137 -5.26 7.74 -6.32
N LYS A 138 -6.37 8.45 -6.52
CA LYS A 138 -6.45 9.88 -6.22
C LYS A 138 -6.19 10.16 -4.74
N PHE A 139 -6.73 9.33 -3.85
CA PHE A 139 -6.56 9.51 -2.42
C PHE A 139 -5.13 9.18 -1.97
N TRP A 140 -4.66 7.95 -2.26
CA TRP A 140 -3.37 7.48 -1.78
C TRP A 140 -2.21 8.08 -2.58
N GLY A 141 -2.30 8.03 -3.91
CA GLY A 141 -1.28 8.59 -4.80
C GLY A 141 -1.18 10.11 -4.72
N GLY A 142 -2.26 10.80 -4.34
CA GLY A 142 -2.24 12.23 -4.01
C GLY A 142 -1.64 12.54 -2.62
N GLY A 143 -1.29 11.52 -1.84
CA GLY A 143 -0.67 11.68 -0.51
C GLY A 143 -1.62 12.11 0.61
N LEU A 144 -2.94 12.02 0.40
CA LEU A 144 -3.94 12.53 1.34
C LEU A 144 -4.00 11.74 2.67
N GLY A 145 -3.43 10.53 2.71
CA GLY A 145 -3.35 9.70 3.91
C GLY A 145 -1.99 9.73 4.63
N ALA A 146 -1.01 10.49 4.14
CA ALA A 146 0.36 10.50 4.64
C ALA A 146 0.56 11.35 5.92
N THR A 147 -0.21 11.07 6.96
CA THR A 147 -0.24 11.85 8.23
C THR A 147 0.02 10.98 9.47
N ARG A 148 0.78 9.90 9.31
CA ARG A 148 0.95 8.84 10.31
C ARG A 148 1.89 9.26 11.45
N ASP A 149 1.50 8.96 12.69
CA ASP A 149 2.34 9.21 13.88
C ASP A 149 3.39 8.11 14.05
N MET A 150 4.46 8.19 13.26
CA MET A 150 5.54 7.20 13.28
C MET A 150 6.25 7.12 14.64
N LYS A 151 6.24 8.20 15.44
CA LYS A 151 6.86 8.23 16.77
C LYS A 151 6.07 7.39 17.75
N LEU A 152 4.73 7.49 17.73
CA LEU A 152 3.87 6.61 18.52
C LEU A 152 4.09 5.14 18.15
N MET A 153 4.29 4.83 16.87
CA MET A 153 4.55 3.46 16.44
C MET A 153 5.90 2.94 16.95
N ASP A 154 6.94 3.79 16.92
CA ASP A 154 8.25 3.49 17.50
C ASP A 154 8.19 3.30 19.02
N GLU A 155 7.31 4.03 19.70
CA GLU A 155 7.09 3.87 21.14
C GLU A 155 6.38 2.54 21.45
N ILE A 156 5.32 2.21 20.71
CA ILE A 156 4.54 0.98 20.90
C ILE A 156 5.37 -0.26 20.59
N TYR A 157 6.10 -0.25 19.48
CA TYR A 157 6.92 -1.37 19.06
C TYR A 157 8.27 -0.89 18.50
N PRO A 158 9.30 -0.70 19.36
CA PRO A 158 10.60 -0.21 18.92
C PRO A 158 11.31 -1.10 17.90
N GLY A 159 10.99 -2.39 17.88
CA GLY A 159 11.52 -3.41 16.97
C GLY A 159 10.72 -3.61 15.68
N ARG A 160 9.73 -2.75 15.40
CA ARG A 160 8.98 -2.76 14.14
C ARG A 160 9.90 -2.56 12.94
N ILE A 161 9.42 -2.94 11.77
CA ILE A 161 9.97 -2.51 10.49
C ILE A 161 9.69 -1.01 10.34
N LYS A 162 10.74 -0.23 10.05
CA LYS A 162 10.69 1.24 10.03
C LYS A 162 10.77 1.86 8.65
N THR A 163 11.30 1.12 7.68
CA THR A 163 11.53 1.64 6.34
C THR A 163 11.16 0.63 5.27
N LEU A 164 10.88 1.13 4.07
CA LEU A 164 10.73 0.29 2.88
C LEU A 164 11.95 -0.60 2.63
N GLU A 165 13.16 -0.09 2.87
CA GLU A 165 14.40 -0.86 2.68
C GLU A 165 14.48 -2.04 3.66
N GLU A 166 14.20 -1.81 4.93
CA GLU A 166 14.18 -2.87 5.94
C GLU A 166 13.17 -3.96 5.57
N TRP A 167 11.97 -3.56 5.11
CA TRP A 167 10.97 -4.51 4.62
C TRP A 167 11.48 -5.29 3.40
N MET A 168 11.99 -4.61 2.36
CA MET A 168 12.49 -5.24 1.13
C MET A 168 13.59 -6.25 1.44
N ARG A 169 14.53 -5.92 2.33
CA ARG A 169 15.59 -6.84 2.77
C ARG A 169 15.02 -8.03 3.54
N LYS A 170 14.07 -7.79 4.45
CA LYS A 170 13.45 -8.82 5.28
C LYS A 170 12.68 -9.86 4.46
N VAL A 171 11.97 -9.45 3.41
CA VAL A 171 11.21 -10.35 2.54
C VAL A 171 12.00 -10.83 1.33
N ASN A 172 13.28 -10.47 1.21
CA ASN A 172 14.12 -10.73 0.06
C ASN A 172 13.45 -10.28 -1.27
N TYR A 173 12.98 -9.04 -1.30
CA TYR A 173 12.21 -8.51 -2.43
C TYR A 173 13.03 -8.47 -3.73
N GLN A 174 12.48 -9.03 -4.80
CA GLN A 174 13.11 -9.05 -6.14
C GLN A 174 12.27 -8.37 -7.22
N GLY A 175 11.13 -7.75 -6.88
CA GLY A 175 10.28 -7.05 -7.85
C GLY A 175 9.15 -7.88 -8.44
N ALA A 176 8.38 -8.56 -7.59
CA ALA A 176 7.39 -9.63 -7.84
C ALA A 176 7.97 -11.04 -7.67
N GLY A 177 7.11 -11.96 -7.18
CA GLY A 177 7.43 -13.37 -6.94
C GLY A 177 7.16 -14.27 -8.13
#